data_AF-X0Z8M2-F1
#
_entry.id   AF-X0Z8M2-F1
#
_cell.length_a   1.000
_cell.length_b   1.000
_cell.length_c   1.000
_cell.angle_alpha   90.00
_cell.angle_beta   90.00
_cell.angle_gamma   90.00
#
_symmetry.space_group_name_H-M   'P 1'
#
loop_
_entity.id
_entity.type
_entity.pdbx_description
1 polymer ?
#
loop_
_entity_poly.entity_id
_entity_poly.type
_entity_poly.pdbx_seq_one_letter_code
_entity_poly.pdbx_strand_id
1 'polypeptide(L)'
;MPDDFSQVMEITSPDTKDDAYLDYVAPYRMANESEPYFYSIQGSTILLPTGIGSVVMNYIANFPELSESNLTNWLTDNAYDVLLYGSLSHAEGYLVNDARVALWNGAYEQGINEIIAEDDKARTSGNALRVI
;
A
#
# COMPACT_ATOMS: atom_id res chain seq x y z
N MET A 1 -12.44 5.91 6.77
CA MET A 1 -11.46 5.23 5.89
C MET A 1 -11.58 3.73 6.09
N PRO A 2 -11.12 2.88 5.15
CA PRO A 2 -11.00 1.44 5.37
C PRO A 2 -10.18 1.11 6.61
N ASP A 3 -10.49 0.01 7.30
CA ASP A 3 -9.83 -0.39 8.56
C ASP A 3 -8.38 -0.87 8.35
N ASP A 4 -8.05 -1.31 7.13
CA ASP A 4 -6.72 -1.73 6.71
C ASP A 4 -5.88 -0.56 6.15
N PHE A 5 -6.39 0.66 6.15
CA PHE A 5 -5.71 1.81 5.57
C PHE A 5 -4.36 2.11 6.26
N SER A 6 -3.29 2.20 5.47
CA SER A 6 -1.95 2.61 5.93
C SER A 6 -1.55 3.97 5.36
N GLN A 7 -1.62 4.12 4.04
CA GLN A 7 -1.17 5.33 3.35
C GLN A 7 -1.98 5.59 2.08
N VAL A 8 -2.36 6.86 1.84
CA VAL A 8 -2.94 7.29 0.56
C VAL A 8 -1.83 7.34 -0.48
N MET A 9 -2.04 6.66 -1.60
CA MET A 9 -1.18 6.77 -2.78
C MET A 9 -1.69 7.87 -3.70
N GLU A 10 -2.99 7.86 -3.96
CA GLU A 10 -3.62 8.71 -4.96
C GLU A 10 -5.11 8.84 -4.63
N ILE A 11 -5.66 10.03 -4.85
CA ILE A 11 -7.10 10.24 -4.87
C ILE A 11 -7.46 10.95 -6.17
N THR A 12 -8.40 10.38 -6.91
CA THR A 12 -8.96 10.97 -8.12
C THR A 12 -10.45 11.21 -7.93
N SER A 13 -11.03 12.15 -8.67
CA SER A 13 -12.48 12.38 -8.65
C SER A 13 -13.07 12.32 -10.06
N PRO A 14 -14.08 11.44 -10.29
CA PRO A 14 -14.82 11.42 -11.55
C PRO A 14 -15.59 12.72 -11.84
N ASP A 15 -15.81 13.55 -10.81
CA ASP A 15 -16.59 14.79 -10.91
C ASP A 15 -15.73 15.97 -11.40
N THR A 16 -14.42 15.77 -11.54
CA THR A 16 -13.51 16.74 -12.15
C THR A 16 -13.36 16.49 -13.64
N LYS A 17 -13.05 17.55 -14.40
CA LYS A 17 -12.71 17.40 -15.82
C LYS A 17 -11.45 16.52 -15.93
N ASP A 18 -11.56 15.40 -16.66
CA ASP A 18 -10.50 14.41 -16.90
C ASP A 18 -10.12 13.49 -15.72
N ASP A 19 -11.05 13.18 -14.79
CA ASP A 19 -10.77 12.33 -13.61
C ASP A 19 -9.53 12.78 -12.85
N ALA A 20 -9.41 14.09 -12.65
CA ALA A 20 -8.21 14.74 -12.19
C ALA A 20 -7.77 14.26 -10.80
N TYR A 21 -6.46 14.26 -10.64
CA TYR A 21 -5.76 14.07 -9.38
C TYR A 21 -6.15 15.19 -8.41
N LEU A 22 -6.46 14.79 -7.18
CA LEU A 22 -6.66 15.73 -6.09
C LEU A 22 -5.33 15.94 -5.37
N ASP A 23 -4.95 17.20 -5.18
CA ASP A 23 -3.75 17.58 -4.45
C ASP A 23 -4.04 17.65 -2.94
N TYR A 24 -3.09 17.15 -2.14
CA TYR A 24 -3.20 17.26 -0.69
C TYR A 24 -2.98 18.70 -0.25
N VAL A 25 -3.90 19.20 0.59
CA VAL A 25 -3.72 20.43 1.35
C VAL A 25 -3.98 20.19 2.83
N ALA A 26 -3.36 21.01 3.68
CA ALA A 26 -3.54 20.89 5.12
C ALA A 26 -5.00 21.20 5.54
N PRO A 27 -5.54 20.56 6.59
CA PRO A 27 -6.95 20.70 6.97
C PRO A 27 -7.41 22.14 7.20
N TYR A 28 -6.54 22.98 7.76
CA TYR A 28 -6.88 24.38 8.04
C TYR A 28 -7.02 25.23 6.76
N ARG A 29 -6.44 24.78 5.63
CA ARG A 29 -6.57 25.44 4.33
C ARG A 29 -7.84 25.04 3.59
N MET A 30 -8.27 23.78 3.72
CA MET A 30 -9.46 23.24 3.05
C MET A 30 -10.71 24.09 3.19
N ALA A 31 -10.91 24.71 4.36
CA ALA A 31 -12.09 25.55 4.59
C ALA A 31 -12.19 26.75 3.61
N ASN A 32 -11.06 27.14 3.00
CA ASN A 32 -10.98 28.22 2.02
C ASN A 32 -10.83 27.71 0.58
N GLU A 33 -10.69 26.39 0.39
CA GLU A 33 -10.54 25.79 -0.94
C GLU A 33 -11.92 25.35 -1.43
N SER A 34 -12.40 25.98 -2.50
CA SER A 34 -13.69 25.63 -3.15
C SER A 34 -13.49 24.97 -4.51
N GLU A 35 -12.25 24.85 -4.95
CA GLU A 35 -11.91 24.22 -6.21
C GLU A 35 -11.90 22.69 -6.06
N PRO A 36 -12.41 21.94 -7.05
CA PRO A 36 -12.54 20.48 -6.96
C PRO A 36 -11.21 19.75 -7.17
N TYR A 37 -10.07 20.39 -6.92
CA TYR A 37 -8.73 19.84 -7.15
C TYR A 37 -7.98 19.51 -5.86
N PHE A 38 -8.60 19.66 -4.69
CA PHE A 38 -7.92 19.48 -3.41
C PHE A 38 -8.59 18.44 -2.53
N TYR A 39 -7.81 17.79 -1.67
CA TYR A 39 -8.32 16.97 -0.56
C TYR A 39 -7.50 17.18 0.71
N SER A 40 -8.06 16.79 1.85
CA SER A 40 -7.32 16.73 3.10
C SER A 40 -7.73 15.52 3.92
N ILE A 41 -6.87 15.14 4.85
CA ILE A 41 -7.14 14.08 5.83
C ILE A 41 -7.15 14.73 7.22
N GLN A 42 -8.25 14.54 7.96
CA GLN A 42 -8.38 14.96 9.35
C GLN A 42 -8.75 13.73 10.19
N GLY A 43 -7.77 13.20 10.92
CA GLY A 43 -7.93 11.92 11.60
C GLY A 43 -8.20 10.80 10.59
N SER A 44 -9.33 10.11 10.73
CA SER A 44 -9.78 9.02 9.85
C SER A 44 -10.81 9.46 8.79
N THR A 45 -11.02 10.77 8.66
CA THR A 45 -11.97 11.39 7.74
C THR A 45 -11.23 12.10 6.61
N ILE A 46 -11.69 11.87 5.38
CA ILE A 46 -11.25 12.61 4.21
C ILE A 46 -12.19 13.80 4.04
N LEU A 47 -11.61 14.99 3.94
CA LEU A 47 -12.32 16.22 3.63
C LEU A 47 -12.22 16.47 2.13
N LEU A 48 -13.37 16.75 1.52
CA LEU A 48 -13.49 17.08 0.10
C LEU A 48 -14.06 18.49 -0.05
N PRO A 49 -13.68 19.22 -1.11
CA PRO A 49 -14.27 20.51 -1.45
C PRO A 49 -15.75 20.33 -1.83
N THR A 50 -16.53 21.40 -1.68
CA THR A 50 -17.94 21.40 -2.06
C THR A 50 -18.10 21.22 -3.56
N GLY A 51 -18.88 20.22 -3.99
CA GLY A 51 -19.16 19.95 -5.40
C GLY A 51 -18.59 18.63 -5.92
N ILE A 52 -17.75 17.95 -5.15
CA ILE A 52 -17.34 16.57 -5.41
C ILE A 52 -18.32 15.62 -4.71
N GLY A 53 -18.99 14.76 -5.48
CA GLY A 53 -19.92 13.76 -4.99
C GLY A 53 -19.22 12.42 -4.65
N SER A 54 -18.14 12.09 -5.35
CA SER A 54 -17.38 10.87 -5.10
C SER A 54 -15.90 11.00 -5.47
N VAL A 55 -15.08 10.19 -4.81
CA VAL A 55 -13.65 10.04 -5.09
C VAL A 55 -13.27 8.57 -5.16
N VAL A 56 -12.27 8.26 -5.99
CA VAL A 56 -11.59 6.98 -6.03
C VAL A 56 -10.27 7.13 -5.30
N MET A 57 -10.00 6.25 -4.35
CA MET A 57 -8.77 6.26 -3.56
C MET A 57 -7.98 4.99 -3.83
N ASN A 58 -6.74 5.15 -4.30
CA ASN A 58 -5.74 4.10 -4.27
C ASN A 58 -4.91 4.27 -2.99
N TYR A 59 -4.76 3.20 -2.22
CA TYR A 59 -4.07 3.24 -0.93
C TYR A 59 -3.27 1.95 -0.69
N ILE A 60 -2.28 2.04 0.19
CA ILE A 60 -1.56 0.87 0.72
C ILE A 60 -2.36 0.33 1.89
N ALA A 61 -2.79 -0.94 1.77
CA ALA A 61 -3.45 -1.68 2.84
C ALA A 61 -2.43 -2.40 3.72
N ASN A 62 -2.69 -2.46 5.02
CA ASN A 62 -1.98 -3.33 5.95
C ASN A 62 -2.48 -4.76 5.82
N PHE A 63 -1.60 -5.74 6.04
CA PHE A 63 -2.03 -7.13 6.09
C PHE A 63 -2.87 -7.38 7.35
N PRO A 64 -3.98 -8.13 7.24
CA PRO A 64 -4.75 -8.51 8.41
C PRO A 64 -3.92 -9.42 9.32
N GLU A 65 -4.06 -9.21 10.63
CA GLU A 65 -3.42 -10.03 11.64
C GLU A 65 -3.94 -11.48 11.58
N LEU A 66 -3.04 -12.43 11.85
CA LEU A 66 -3.40 -13.82 12.02
C LEU A 66 -4.00 -14.03 13.42
N SER A 67 -5.08 -14.79 13.50
CA SER A 67 -5.77 -15.12 14.74
C SER A 67 -6.32 -16.54 14.71
N GLU A 68 -6.87 -17.03 15.82
CA GLU A 68 -7.48 -18.38 15.87
C GLU A 68 -8.62 -18.56 14.85
N SER A 69 -9.30 -17.47 14.46
CA SER A 69 -10.36 -17.48 13.45
C SER A 69 -9.91 -16.99 12.07
N ASN A 70 -8.74 -16.35 11.96
CA ASN A 70 -8.16 -15.86 10.71
C ASN A 70 -6.79 -16.48 10.49
N LEU A 71 -6.77 -17.68 9.91
CA LEU A 71 -5.58 -18.50 9.78
C LEU A 71 -4.69 -18.14 8.59
N THR A 72 -5.19 -17.36 7.63
CA THR A 72 -4.46 -17.00 6.41
C THR A 72 -4.57 -15.51 6.11
N ASN A 73 -3.55 -14.97 5.45
CA ASN A 73 -3.55 -13.65 4.86
C ASN A 73 -2.75 -13.66 3.54
N TRP A 74 -2.67 -12.52 2.86
CA TRP A 74 -1.96 -12.44 1.58
C TRP A 74 -0.51 -12.93 1.67
N LEU A 75 0.20 -12.62 2.77
CA LEU A 75 1.57 -13.07 2.98
C LEU A 75 1.67 -14.60 3.10
N THR A 76 0.77 -15.24 3.85
CA THR A 76 0.80 -16.71 4.00
C THR A 76 0.48 -17.43 2.70
N ASP A 77 -0.36 -16.83 1.85
CA ASP A 77 -0.85 -17.48 0.63
C ASP A 77 0.07 -17.23 -0.57
N ASN A 78 0.72 -16.06 -0.63
CA ASN A 78 1.49 -15.62 -1.80
C ASN A 78 3.00 -15.45 -1.53
N ALA A 79 3.41 -15.30 -0.27
CA ALA A 79 4.78 -15.00 0.14
C ALA A 79 5.25 -15.88 1.32
N TYR A 80 4.82 -17.16 1.33
CA TYR A 80 5.10 -18.09 2.42
C TYR A 80 6.59 -18.37 2.61
N ASP A 81 7.36 -18.30 1.53
CA ASP A 81 8.81 -18.50 1.48
C ASP A 81 9.55 -17.35 2.16
N VAL A 82 9.14 -16.10 1.90
CA VAL A 82 9.65 -14.91 2.58
C VAL A 82 9.41 -14.99 4.08
N LEU A 83 8.21 -15.41 4.51
CA LEU A 83 7.91 -15.63 5.93
C LEU A 83 8.81 -16.71 6.55
N LEU A 84 9.03 -17.81 5.83
CA LEU A 84 9.91 -18.89 6.27
C LEU A 84 11.36 -18.41 6.41
N TYR A 85 11.92 -17.77 5.39
CA TYR A 85 13.32 -17.33 5.40
C TYR A 85 13.56 -16.25 6.46
N GLY A 86 12.65 -15.29 6.62
CA GLY A 86 12.74 -14.29 7.69
C GLY A 86 12.70 -14.93 9.08
N SER A 87 11.79 -15.90 9.28
CA SER A 87 11.69 -16.65 10.54
C SER A 87 12.98 -17.43 10.84
N LEU A 88 13.55 -18.09 9.83
CA LEU A 88 14.81 -18.83 9.96
C LEU A 88 15.98 -17.89 10.27
N SER A 89 16.11 -16.76 9.56
CA SER A 89 17.14 -15.76 9.83
C SER A 89 17.13 -15.28 11.28
N HIS A 90 15.95 -15.02 11.84
CA HIS A 90 15.81 -14.66 13.25
C HIS A 90 16.07 -15.83 14.21
N ALA A 91 15.68 -17.05 13.84
CA ALA A 91 15.88 -18.25 14.66
C ALA A 91 17.35 -18.69 14.75
N GLU A 92 18.13 -18.54 13.67
CA GLU A 92 19.54 -18.98 13.64
C GLU A 92 20.42 -18.27 14.70
N GLY A 93 20.07 -17.03 15.07
CA GLY A 93 20.75 -16.31 16.15
C GLY A 93 20.60 -16.98 17.53
N TYR A 94 19.54 -17.75 17.74
CA TYR A 94 19.35 -18.56 18.95
C TYR A 94 20.01 -19.94 18.84
N LEU A 95 20.26 -20.42 17.63
CA LEU A 95 20.85 -21.72 17.35
C LEU A 95 22.38 -21.67 17.21
N VAL A 96 22.99 -20.48 17.34
CA VAL A 96 24.45 -20.25 17.23
C VAL A 96 24.98 -20.69 15.85
N ASN A 97 24.14 -20.57 14.83
CA ASN A 97 24.41 -20.98 13.45
C ASN A 97 24.65 -19.75 12.57
N ASP A 98 25.57 -18.88 12.97
CA ASP A 98 25.82 -17.58 12.32
C ASP A 98 26.16 -17.71 10.82
N ALA A 99 26.77 -18.84 10.42
CA ALA A 99 27.12 -19.10 9.02
C ALA A 99 25.89 -19.25 8.10
N ARG A 100 24.73 -19.64 8.64
CA ARG A 100 23.48 -19.84 7.87
C ARG A 100 22.63 -18.59 7.77
N VAL A 101 22.82 -17.61 8.66
CA VAL A 101 22.10 -16.33 8.63
C VAL A 101 22.26 -15.64 7.27
N ALA A 102 23.47 -15.64 6.71
CA ALA A 102 23.73 -15.03 5.40
C ALA A 102 22.98 -15.75 4.25
N LEU A 103 22.85 -17.08 4.33
CA LEU A 103 22.11 -17.86 3.34
C LEU A 103 20.61 -17.51 3.36
N TRP A 104 20.02 -17.50 4.55
CA TRP A 104 18.59 -17.21 4.71
C TRP A 104 18.25 -15.75 4.42
N ASN A 105 19.12 -14.81 4.79
CA ASN A 105 18.97 -13.41 4.41
C ASN A 105 19.02 -13.23 2.89
N GLY A 106 19.93 -13.91 2.19
CA GLY A 106 19.98 -13.87 0.73
C GLY A 106 18.70 -14.43 0.08
N ALA A 107 18.17 -15.54 0.60
CA ALA A 107 16.91 -16.10 0.11
C ALA A 107 15.70 -15.19 0.41
N TYR A 108 15.68 -14.57 1.60
CA TYR A 108 14.67 -13.59 1.99
C TYR A 108 14.67 -12.37 1.05
N GLU A 109 15.84 -11.77 0.83
CA GLU A 109 15.97 -10.62 -0.07
C GLU A 109 15.57 -10.97 -1.50
N GLN A 110 15.89 -12.18 -1.97
CA GLN A 110 15.48 -12.64 -3.28
C GLN A 110 13.94 -12.72 -3.39
N GLY A 111 13.27 -13.36 -2.44
CA GLY A 111 11.80 -13.48 -2.45
C GLY A 111 11.10 -12.12 -2.40
N ILE A 112 11.61 -11.18 -1.60
CA ILE A 112 11.10 -9.79 -1.58
C ILE A 112 11.25 -9.12 -2.94
N ASN A 113 12.41 -9.26 -3.59
CA ASN A 113 12.64 -8.67 -4.92
C ASN A 113 11.74 -9.27 -6.00
N GLU A 114 11.41 -10.56 -5.92
CA GLU A 114 10.48 -11.21 -6.83
C GLU A 114 9.07 -10.63 -6.70
N ILE A 115 8.58 -10.45 -5.46
CA ILE A 115 7.28 -9.82 -5.19
C ILE A 115 7.23 -8.38 -5.73
N ILE A 116 8.27 -7.58 -5.47
CA ILE A 116 8.36 -6.19 -5.96
C ILE A 116 8.36 -6.17 -7.49
N ALA A 117 9.12 -7.05 -8.13
CA ALA A 117 9.18 -7.14 -9.58
C ALA A 117 7.84 -7.55 -10.21
N GLU A 118 7.05 -8.37 -9.53
CA GLU A 118 5.69 -8.71 -9.96
C GLU A 118 4.73 -7.52 -9.81
N ASP A 119 4.80 -6.77 -8.71
CA ASP A 119 4.01 -5.55 -8.52
C ASP A 119 4.35 -4.48 -9.56
N ASP A 120 5.64 -4.22 -9.80
CA ASP A 120 6.10 -3.26 -10.81
C ASP A 120 5.62 -3.63 -12.22
N LYS A 121 5.62 -4.93 -12.56
CA LYS A 121 5.06 -5.42 -13.83
C LYS A 121 3.55 -5.21 -13.90
N ALA A 122 2.83 -5.50 -12.82
CA ALA A 122 1.39 -5.28 -12.76
C ALA A 122 1.02 -3.80 -12.93
N ARG A 123 1.75 -2.90 -12.26
CA ARG A 123 1.58 -1.44 -12.37
C ARG A 123 1.91 -0.92 -13.76
N THR A 124 2.97 -1.43 -14.37
CA THR A 124 3.37 -1.02 -15.73
C THR A 124 2.40 -1.56 -16.78
N SER A 125 1.85 -2.76 -16.60
CA SER A 125 0.87 -3.35 -17.51
C SER A 125 -0.52 -2.72 -17.39
N GLY A 126 -0.87 -2.15 -16.23
CA GLY A 126 -2.17 -1.51 -15.98
C GLY A 126 -2.26 -0.06 -16.44
N ASN A 127 -1.12 0.60 -16.71
CA ASN A 127 -1.10 1.92 -17.33
C ASN A 127 -1.44 1.77 -18.82
N ALA A 128 -2.71 2.01 -19.18
CA ALA A 128 -3.04 2.32 -20.56
C ALA A 128 -2.21 3.54 -20.97
N LEU A 129 -1.27 3.35 -21.90
CA LEU A 129 -0.54 4.42 -22.57
C LEU A 129 -1.57 5.43 -23.10
N ARG A 130 -1.75 6.55 -22.39
CA ARG A 130 -2.49 7.70 -22.92
C ARG A 130 -1.56 8.36 -23.94
N VAL A 131 -1.67 7.92 -25.19
CA VAL A 131 -1.11 8.64 -26.33
C VAL A 131 -1.84 9.99 -26.37
N ILE A 132 -1.10 11.06 -26.11
CA ILE A 132 -1.52 12.45 -26.32
C ILE A 132 -1.60 12.77 -27.82
#